data_AF-A0A8B7P139-F1
#
_entry.id   AF-A0A8B7P139-F1
#
_cell.length_a   1.000
_cell.length_b   1.000
_cell.length_c   1.000
_cell.angle_alpha   90.00
_cell.angle_beta   90.00
_cell.angle_gamma   90.00
#
_symmetry.space_group_name_H-M   'P 1'
#
loop_
_entity.id
_entity.type
_entity.pdbx_description
1 polymer ?
#
loop_
_entity_poly.entity_id
_entity_poly.type
_entity_poly.pdbx_seq_one_letter_code
_entity_poly.pdbx_strand_id
1 'polypeptide(L)'
;MKLSKFLGVDLNEEQIDKIVQYTSFHEMKKRDDHVINKGDAEIIMDLQFAKAEGGFFRSGSSGGWRNILSQEQKEKFEMWIANNCPDEEILGNFIDTDN
;
A
#
# COMPACT_ATOMS: atom_id res chain seq x y z
N MET A 1 0.75 9.57 -17.19
CA MET A 1 0.08 8.64 -16.24
C MET A 1 -0.40 7.37 -16.94
N LYS A 2 -0.03 6.15 -16.48
CA LYS A 2 -0.38 4.87 -17.14
C LYS A 2 -1.90 4.60 -17.14
N LEU A 3 -2.56 4.83 -15.99
CA LEU A 3 -4.00 4.65 -15.85
C LEU A 3 -4.83 5.59 -16.73
N SER A 4 -4.40 6.86 -16.87
CA SER A 4 -5.06 7.83 -17.75
C SER A 4 -5.16 7.33 -19.19
N LYS A 5 -4.03 6.85 -19.74
CA LYS A 5 -3.96 6.26 -21.08
C LYS A 5 -4.82 5.00 -21.19
N PHE A 6 -4.73 4.12 -20.19
CA PHE A 6 -5.50 2.87 -20.16
C PHE A 6 -7.02 3.12 -20.18
N LEU A 7 -7.49 4.10 -19.41
CA LEU A 7 -8.90 4.47 -19.33
C LEU A 7 -9.37 5.37 -20.49
N GLY A 8 -8.47 5.76 -21.41
CA GLY A 8 -8.79 6.66 -22.51
C GLY A 8 -9.16 8.07 -22.05
N VAL A 9 -8.71 8.50 -20.87
CA VAL A 9 -8.91 9.86 -20.37
C VAL A 9 -7.67 10.69 -20.67
N ASP A 10 -7.88 11.83 -21.33
CA ASP A 10 -6.81 12.75 -21.73
C ASP A 10 -6.61 13.81 -20.65
N LEU A 11 -5.95 13.42 -19.56
CA LEU A 11 -5.68 14.30 -18.43
C LEU A 11 -4.43 15.15 -18.69
N ASN A 12 -4.55 16.45 -18.46
CA ASN A 12 -3.40 17.35 -18.50
C ASN A 12 -2.53 17.22 -17.23
N GLU A 13 -1.34 17.82 -17.26
CA GLU A 13 -0.36 17.74 -16.17
C GLU A 13 -0.91 18.27 -14.84
N GLU A 14 -1.61 19.40 -14.85
CA GLU A 14 -2.22 19.98 -13.64
C GLU A 14 -3.28 19.05 -13.02
N GLN A 15 -4.07 18.36 -13.84
CA GLN A 15 -5.05 17.37 -13.38
C GLN A 15 -4.35 16.14 -12.79
N ILE A 16 -3.23 15.72 -13.39
CA ILE A 16 -2.41 14.63 -12.87
C ILE A 16 -1.83 15.02 -11.50
N ASP A 17 -1.29 16.22 -11.36
CA ASP A 17 -0.72 16.71 -10.09
C ASP A 17 -1.76 16.77 -8.98
N LYS A 18 -2.97 17.25 -9.31
CA LYS A 18 -4.12 17.23 -8.39
C LYS A 18 -4.45 15.81 -7.93
N ILE A 19 -4.45 14.84 -8.85
CA ILE A 19 -4.69 13.43 -8.52
C ILE A 19 -3.57 12.91 -7.62
N VAL A 20 -2.30 13.13 -7.98
CA VAL A 20 -1.14 12.68 -7.18
C VAL A 20 -1.20 13.22 -5.75
N GLN A 21 -1.48 14.52 -5.59
CA GLN A 21 -1.66 15.13 -4.27
C GLN A 21 -2.83 14.48 -3.53
N TYR A 22 -3.99 14.39 -4.18
CA TYR A 22 -5.21 13.84 -3.59
C TYR A 22 -5.08 12.36 -3.19
N THR A 23 -4.34 11.57 -3.95
CA THR A 23 -4.08 10.15 -3.68
C THR A 23 -2.78 9.92 -2.91
N SER A 24 -2.11 10.98 -2.43
CA SER A 24 -0.96 10.82 -1.56
C SER A 24 -1.40 10.18 -0.24
N PHE A 25 -0.52 9.35 0.34
CA PHE A 25 -0.83 8.65 1.59
C PHE A 25 -1.26 9.61 2.71
N HIS A 26 -0.60 10.77 2.81
CA HIS A 26 -0.92 11.79 3.81
C HIS A 26 -2.32 12.38 3.61
N GLU A 27 -2.68 12.73 2.37
CA GLU A 27 -3.99 13.32 2.08
C GLU A 27 -5.13 12.31 2.19
N MET A 28 -4.90 11.05 1.81
CA MET A 28 -5.87 9.98 2.04
C MET A 28 -6.07 9.75 3.54
N LYS A 29 -5.00 9.57 4.33
CA LYS A 29 -5.10 9.30 5.77
C LYS A 29 -5.91 10.33 6.58
N LYS A 30 -6.02 11.58 6.10
CA LYS A 30 -6.77 12.65 6.77
C LYS A 30 -8.30 12.52 6.72
N ARG A 31 -8.84 11.74 5.79
CA ARG A 31 -10.30 11.69 5.57
C ARG A 31 -10.87 10.42 6.22
N ASP A 32 -12.03 10.55 6.82
CA ASP A 32 -12.58 9.49 7.68
C ASP A 32 -13.59 8.57 6.95
N ASP A 33 -13.91 8.86 5.70
CA ASP A 33 -15.12 8.39 5.01
C ASP A 33 -14.89 7.49 3.79
N HIS A 34 -13.65 7.35 3.33
CA HIS A 34 -13.31 6.58 2.12
C HIS A 34 -12.92 5.13 2.40
N VAL A 35 -12.84 4.73 3.68
CA VAL A 35 -12.61 3.34 4.09
C VAL A 35 -13.95 2.66 4.35
N ILE A 36 -14.77 3.28 5.19
CA ILE A 36 -16.13 2.86 5.54
C ILE A 36 -16.96 4.12 5.71
N ASN A 37 -18.22 4.06 5.30
CA ASN A 37 -19.19 5.11 5.60
C ASN A 37 -19.28 5.32 7.12
N LYS A 38 -19.31 6.57 7.57
CA LYS A 38 -19.32 6.90 9.02
C LYS A 38 -20.41 6.17 9.82
N GLY A 39 -21.55 5.88 9.21
CA GLY A 39 -22.66 5.16 9.85
C GLY A 39 -22.40 3.68 10.09
N ASP A 40 -21.51 3.06 9.32
CA ASP A 40 -21.21 1.62 9.40
C ASP A 40 -19.89 1.33 10.14
N ALA A 41 -19.12 2.37 10.46
CA ALA A 41 -17.78 2.27 11.03
C ALA A 41 -17.75 1.51 12.37
N GLU A 42 -18.69 1.80 13.26
CA GLU A 42 -18.82 1.13 14.56
C GLU A 42 -19.42 -0.28 14.46
N ILE A 43 -20.09 -0.59 13.35
CA ILE A 43 -20.67 -1.92 13.09
C ILE A 43 -19.58 -2.88 12.60
N ILE A 44 -18.66 -2.39 11.78
CA ILE A 44 -17.67 -3.22 11.08
C ILE A 44 -16.31 -3.21 11.79
N MET A 45 -16.04 -2.22 12.65
CA MET A 45 -14.74 -2.04 13.29
C MET A 45 -14.85 -1.58 14.74
N ASP A 46 -14.04 -2.17 15.62
CA ASP A 46 -13.74 -1.56 16.92
C ASP A 46 -12.89 -0.30 16.69
N LEU A 47 -13.54 0.87 16.71
CA LEU A 47 -12.89 2.14 16.42
C LEU A 47 -11.83 2.54 17.45
N GLN A 48 -11.91 2.04 18.69
CA GLN A 48 -10.89 2.35 19.69
C GLN A 48 -9.62 1.55 19.41
N PHE A 49 -9.76 0.24 19.20
CA PHE A 49 -8.64 -0.62 18.82
C PHE A 49 -8.01 -0.17 17.49
N ALA A 50 -8.85 0.15 16.51
CA ALA A 50 -8.43 0.70 15.24
C ALA A 50 -7.49 1.89 15.38
N LYS A 51 -7.89 2.88 16.17
CA LYS A 51 -7.12 4.11 16.36
C LYS A 51 -5.83 3.85 17.13
N ALA A 52 -5.85 2.94 18.10
CA ALA A 52 -4.67 2.56 18.86
C ALA A 52 -3.58 1.92 17.96
N GLU A 53 -3.98 1.10 16.98
CA GLU A 53 -3.07 0.41 16.05
C GLU A 53 -2.71 1.24 14.80
N GLY A 54 -2.98 2.55 14.82
CA GLY A 54 -2.62 3.48 13.74
C GLY A 54 -3.67 3.63 12.62
N GLY A 55 -4.86 3.05 12.81
CA GLY A 55 -5.99 3.14 11.90
C GLY A 55 -5.83 2.30 10.64
N PHE A 56 -6.78 2.44 9.71
CA PHE A 56 -6.72 1.77 8.41
C PHE A 56 -5.48 2.20 7.59
N PHE A 57 -5.13 3.48 7.62
CA PHE A 57 -3.91 4.02 7.01
C PHE A 57 -2.73 3.97 7.99
N ARG A 58 -2.02 2.84 8.02
CA ARG A 58 -0.93 2.61 8.99
C ARG A 58 0.38 3.32 8.64
N SER A 59 1.21 2.76 7.76
CA SER A 59 2.58 3.26 7.46
C SER A 59 2.77 3.84 6.07
N GLY A 60 2.05 3.36 5.06
CA GLY A 60 2.19 3.86 3.68
C GLY A 60 3.55 3.58 3.03
N SER A 61 4.32 2.64 3.59
CA SER A 61 5.69 2.33 3.19
C SER A 61 5.85 0.85 2.81
N SER A 62 6.67 0.60 1.80
CA SER A 62 7.10 -0.74 1.40
C SER A 62 8.22 -1.25 2.32
N GLY A 63 8.39 -2.57 2.41
CA GLY A 63 9.51 -3.19 3.13
C GLY A 63 9.40 -3.26 4.66
N GLY A 64 8.36 -2.67 5.27
CA GLY A 64 8.21 -2.63 6.74
C GLY A 64 8.20 -4.01 7.44
N TRP A 65 7.84 -5.08 6.72
CA TRP A 65 7.88 -6.45 7.25
C TRP A 65 9.29 -6.88 7.70
N ARG A 66 10.35 -6.36 7.06
CA ARG A 66 11.75 -6.70 7.39
C ARG A 66 12.15 -6.26 8.80
N ASN A 67 11.48 -5.25 9.35
CA ASN A 67 11.74 -4.73 10.70
C ASN A 67 10.96 -5.48 11.78
N ILE A 68 9.98 -6.29 11.38
CA ILE A 68 9.08 -7.01 12.30
C ILE A 68 9.49 -8.48 12.41
N LEU A 69 9.89 -9.10 11.31
CA LEU A 69 10.23 -10.52 11.28
C LEU A 69 11.61 -10.80 11.90
N SER A 70 11.71 -11.93 12.59
CA SER A 70 12.98 -12.51 13.02
C SER A 70 13.79 -12.98 11.81
N GLN A 71 15.09 -13.22 12.01
CA GLN A 71 15.96 -13.72 10.94
C GLN A 71 15.48 -15.08 10.40
N GLU A 72 15.12 -16.01 11.29
CA GLU A 72 14.57 -17.33 10.93
C GLU A 72 13.28 -17.20 10.09
N GLN A 73 12.41 -16.23 10.42
CA GLN A 73 11.18 -16.00 9.65
C GLN A 73 11.49 -15.45 8.26
N LYS A 74 12.46 -14.54 8.13
CA LYS A 74 12.89 -14.01 6.82
C LYS A 74 13.41 -15.11 5.90
N GLU A 75 14.25 -16.00 6.43
CA GLU A 75 14.79 -17.14 5.67
C GLU A 75 13.67 -18.08 5.17
N LYS A 76 12.67 -18.35 6.03
CA LYS A 76 11.49 -19.12 5.62
C LYS A 76 10.70 -18.43 4.50
N PHE A 77 10.56 -17.11 4.55
CA PHE A 77 9.90 -16.34 3.49
C PHE A 77 10.70 -16.38 2.19
N GLU A 78 12.02 -16.22 2.24
CA GLU A 78 12.89 -16.29 1.06
C GLU A 78 12.83 -17.66 0.38
N MET A 79 12.90 -18.74 1.16
CA MET A 79 12.71 -20.10 0.64
C MET A 79 11.32 -20.27 0.00
N TRP A 80 10.27 -19.74 0.63
CA TRP A 80 8.93 -19.83 0.07
C TRP A 80 8.83 -19.06 -1.26
N ILE A 81 9.38 -17.85 -1.33
CA ILE A 81 9.40 -17.04 -2.56
C ILE A 81 10.13 -17.78 -3.68
N ALA A 82 11.33 -18.31 -3.42
CA ALA A 82 12.10 -19.05 -4.40
C ALA A 82 11.37 -20.30 -4.93
N ASN A 83 10.61 -20.99 -4.07
CA ASN A 83 9.89 -22.21 -4.46
C ASN A 83 8.55 -21.92 -5.18
N ASN A 84 7.94 -20.75 -4.97
CA ASN A 84 6.56 -20.47 -5.42
C ASN A 84 6.49 -19.34 -6.44
N CYS A 85 7.58 -18.60 -6.68
CA CYS A 85 7.66 -17.60 -7.73
C CYS A 85 8.48 -18.16 -8.90
N PRO A 86 7.82 -18.70 -9.95
CA PRO A 86 8.50 -19.38 -11.04
C PRO A 86 9.19 -18.43 -12.04
N ASP A 87 9.01 -17.12 -11.88
CA ASP A 87 9.44 -16.11 -12.85
C ASP A 87 10.52 -15.21 -12.23
N GLU A 88 11.77 -15.47 -12.62
CA GLU A 88 12.95 -14.71 -12.20
C GLU A 88 12.92 -13.25 -12.71
N GLU A 89 12.22 -12.96 -13.81
CA GLU A 89 12.03 -11.59 -14.32
C GLU A 89 11.10 -10.79 -13.40
N ILE A 90 10.02 -11.42 -12.93
CA ILE A 90 9.14 -10.81 -11.93
C ILE A 90 9.91 -10.53 -10.63
N LEU A 91 10.75 -11.45 -10.17
CA LEU A 91 11.58 -11.24 -8.98
C LEU A 91 12.63 -10.14 -9.18
N GLY A 92 13.30 -10.10 -10.33
CA GLY A 92 14.30 -9.08 -10.66
C GLY A 92 13.76 -7.65 -10.54
N ASN A 93 12.48 -7.44 -10.90
CA ASN A 93 11.81 -6.14 -10.78
C ASN A 93 11.56 -5.67 -9.33
N PHE A 94 11.69 -6.55 -8.33
CA PHE A 94 11.47 -6.24 -6.91
C PHE A 94 12.76 -6.32 -6.07
N ILE A 95 13.84 -6.89 -6.60
CA ILE A 95 15.11 -7.07 -5.89
C ILE A 95 16.02 -5.83 -6.04
N ASP A 96 15.85 -5.02 -7.09
CA ASP A 96 16.57 -3.75 -7.27
C ASP A 96 15.84 -2.56 -6.64
N THR A 97 15.94 -2.40 -5.31
CA THR A 97 15.97 -1.08 -4.64
C THR A 97 16.61 -1.24 -3.26
N ASP A 98 17.93 -1.37 -3.19
CA ASP A 98 18.75 -0.99 -2.03
C ASP A 98 20.19 -0.77 -2.55
N ASN A 99 20.40 0.38 -3.19
CA ASN A 99 21.67 1.09 -3.31
C ASN A 99 21.40 2.58 -3.09
#